data_AF-A0A7E4UP97-F1
#
_entry.id   AF-A0A7E4UP97-F1
#
_cell.length_a   1.000
_cell.length_b   1.000
_cell.length_c   1.000
_cell.angle_alpha   90.00
_cell.angle_beta   90.00
_cell.angle_gamma   90.00
#
_symmetry.space_group_name_H-M   'P 1'
#
loop_
_entity.id
_entity.type
_entity.pdbx_description
1 polymer ?
#
loop_
_entity_poly.entity_id
_entity_poly.type
_entity_poly.pdbx_seq_one_letter_code
_entity_poly.pdbx_strand_id
1 'polypeptide(L)'
;MLRFVILLLALSAPVVTSLIGRTQSSGARGVLMCNDRPAGRVVVKLYDDDRGIDADDLMGSTKTDLQGRFEVSGHTSEFTPIDPKLNIYHDCNDGVKPCQRKVTIKIPDRYISSGKTAQKIYEAGTIQLAGKFPGETRDCLH
;
A
#
# COMPACT_ATOMS: atom_id res chain seq x y z
N MET A 1 51.97 19.53 -47.63
CA MET A 1 51.16 18.29 -47.81
C MET A 1 51.21 17.54 -46.49
N LEU A 2 50.19 17.02 -45.84
CA LEU A 2 48.75 17.19 -45.83
C LEU A 2 48.34 16.55 -44.49
N ARG A 3 47.73 17.35 -43.60
CA ARG A 3 46.74 17.00 -42.57
C ARG A 3 46.84 15.63 -41.87
N PHE A 4 47.34 15.62 -40.63
CA PHE A 4 46.98 14.62 -39.61
C PHE A 4 46.70 15.32 -38.28
N VAL A 5 45.50 15.87 -38.14
CA VAL A 5 44.90 16.16 -36.83
C VAL A 5 43.44 15.73 -36.93
N ILE A 6 43.20 14.42 -36.76
CA ILE A 6 41.85 13.93 -36.49
C ILE A 6 41.61 14.24 -35.02
N LEU A 7 41.03 15.42 -34.77
CA LEU A 7 40.49 15.78 -33.48
C LEU A 7 39.29 14.86 -33.22
N LEU A 8 39.54 13.73 -32.55
CA LEU A 8 38.49 12.90 -31.95
C LEU A 8 37.82 13.76 -30.86
N LEU A 9 36.80 14.53 -31.27
CA LEU A 9 35.81 15.08 -30.36
C LEU A 9 35.08 13.87 -29.77
N ALA A 10 35.62 13.32 -28.68
CA ALA A 10 34.93 12.33 -27.89
C ALA A 10 33.65 12.99 -27.39
N LEU A 11 32.54 12.66 -28.05
CA LEU A 11 31.20 13.07 -27.70
C LEU A 11 30.90 12.44 -26.33
N SER A 12 31.27 13.11 -25.25
CA SER A 12 30.84 12.76 -23.90
C SER A 12 29.36 13.09 -23.81
N ALA A 13 28.51 12.21 -24.34
CA ALA A 13 27.09 12.25 -24.04
C ALA A 13 26.97 12.13 -22.52
N PRO A 14 26.37 13.10 -21.81
CA PRO A 14 26.04 12.87 -20.42
C PRO A 14 25.10 11.66 -20.40
N VAL A 15 25.54 10.56 -19.78
CA VAL A 15 24.65 9.45 -19.47
C VAL A 15 23.67 10.02 -18.46
N VAL A 16 22.53 10.51 -18.96
CA VAL A 16 21.38 10.83 -18.12
C VAL A 16 20.88 9.47 -17.63
N THR A 17 21.46 9.02 -16.52
CA THR A 17 20.85 7.92 -15.76
C THR A 17 19.53 8.49 -15.27
N SER A 18 18.45 8.15 -15.98
CA SER A 18 17.12 8.44 -15.50
C SER A 18 17.06 7.89 -14.08
N LEU A 19 16.81 8.78 -13.13
CA LEU A 19 16.41 8.39 -11.79
C LEU A 19 15.06 7.69 -11.98
N ILE A 20 15.07 6.39 -12.25
CA ILE A 20 13.88 5.56 -12.35
C ILE A 20 13.73 4.91 -10.98
N GLY A 21 12.67 5.29 -10.26
CA GLY A 21 12.29 4.61 -9.02
C GLY A 21 12.15 3.11 -9.24
N ARG A 22 12.43 2.32 -8.21
CA ARG A 22 12.29 0.86 -8.28
C ARG A 22 10.83 0.50 -8.01
N THR A 23 10.29 -0.40 -8.83
CA THR A 23 8.96 -0.95 -8.56
C THR A 23 9.03 -1.89 -7.36
N GLN A 24 8.15 -1.68 -6.40
CA GLN A 24 8.05 -2.45 -5.16
C GLN A 24 6.60 -2.84 -4.92
N SER A 25 6.38 -3.96 -4.27
CA SER A 25 5.05 -4.49 -3.98
C SER A 25 4.94 -4.99 -2.55
N SER A 26 3.70 -4.98 -2.06
CA SER A 26 3.33 -5.56 -0.77
C SER A 26 1.95 -6.17 -0.88
N GLY A 27 1.61 -7.04 0.06
CA GLY A 27 0.31 -7.67 0.13
C GLY A 27 -0.01 -8.17 1.52
N ALA A 28 -1.29 -8.30 1.81
CA ALA A 28 -1.79 -8.79 3.08
C ALA A 28 -3.10 -9.55 2.92
N ARG A 29 -3.35 -10.45 3.86
CA ARG A 29 -4.64 -11.14 3.99
C ARG A 29 -5.02 -11.33 5.45
N GLY A 30 -6.30 -11.56 5.70
CA GLY A 30 -6.81 -11.77 7.05
C GLY A 30 -8.32 -12.00 7.08
N VAL A 31 -8.87 -11.98 8.29
CA VAL A 31 -10.29 -12.16 8.57
C VAL A 31 -10.79 -11.03 9.47
N LEU A 32 -11.86 -10.37 9.08
CA LEU A 32 -12.50 -9.33 9.88
C LEU A 32 -13.75 -9.86 10.56
N MET A 33 -13.86 -9.61 11.85
CA MET A 33 -15.00 -10.00 12.69
C MET A 33 -15.66 -8.74 13.26
N CYS A 34 -16.98 -8.79 13.44
CA CYS A 34 -17.74 -7.78 14.16
C CYS A 34 -18.59 -8.48 15.22
N ASN A 35 -18.16 -8.36 16.48
CA ASN A 35 -18.66 -9.17 17.59
C ASN A 35 -18.52 -10.67 17.22
N ASP A 36 -19.61 -11.44 17.30
CA ASP A 36 -19.62 -12.89 17.06
C ASP A 36 -19.86 -13.30 15.60
N ARG A 37 -19.75 -12.35 14.65
CA ARG A 37 -20.07 -12.60 13.24
C ARG A 37 -18.96 -12.13 12.31
N PRO A 38 -18.74 -12.82 11.17
CA PRO A 38 -17.83 -12.31 10.15
C PRO A 38 -18.31 -10.97 9.58
N ALA A 39 -17.37 -10.04 9.41
CA ALA A 39 -17.64 -8.71 8.89
C ALA A 39 -17.47 -8.71 7.36
N GLY A 40 -18.54 -9.01 6.63
CA GLY A 40 -18.53 -9.06 5.17
C GLY A 40 -18.72 -7.71 4.49
N ARG A 41 -18.19 -7.59 3.27
CA ARG A 41 -18.24 -6.37 2.43
C ARG A 41 -17.56 -5.14 3.02
N VAL A 42 -16.68 -5.33 4.00
CA VAL A 42 -15.82 -4.30 4.59
C VAL A 42 -14.74 -3.92 3.59
N VAL A 43 -14.53 -2.63 3.36
CA VAL A 43 -13.50 -2.14 2.43
C VAL A 43 -12.13 -2.22 3.11
N VAL A 44 -11.17 -2.81 2.41
CA VAL A 44 -9.77 -2.90 2.85
C VAL A 44 -8.89 -2.39 1.73
N LYS A 45 -8.02 -1.43 2.06
CA LYS A 45 -7.11 -0.82 1.10
C LYS A 45 -5.67 -0.94 1.56
N LEU A 46 -4.80 -1.20 0.60
CA LEU A 46 -3.36 -1.18 0.77
C LEU A 46 -2.82 0.14 0.22
N TYR A 47 -2.08 0.85 1.05
CA TYR A 47 -1.47 2.13 0.75
C TYR A 47 0.02 2.10 0.96
N ASP A 48 0.72 2.98 0.27
CA ASP A 48 2.00 3.51 0.69
C ASP A 48 1.80 4.67 1.67
N ASP A 49 2.50 4.68 2.81
CA ASP A 49 2.44 5.74 3.83
C ASP A 49 3.56 6.77 3.57
N ASP A 50 3.39 7.59 2.53
CA ASP A 50 4.35 8.63 2.18
C ASP A 50 4.55 9.61 3.35
N ARG A 51 5.78 9.67 3.87
CA ARG A 51 6.17 10.62 4.95
C ARG A 51 6.42 12.04 4.42
N GLY A 52 5.59 12.54 3.50
CA GLY A 52 5.86 13.74 2.68
C GLY A 52 4.68 14.66 2.42
N ILE A 53 4.74 15.38 1.29
CA ILE A 53 3.73 16.36 0.83
C ILE A 53 2.63 15.67 0.01
N ASP A 54 2.90 14.46 -0.48
CA ASP A 54 1.98 13.69 -1.32
C ASP A 54 1.03 12.84 -0.47
N ALA A 55 -0.18 12.63 -0.99
CA ALA A 55 -1.19 11.79 -0.34
C ALA A 55 -0.84 10.32 -0.53
N ASP A 56 -1.07 9.49 0.51
CA ASP A 56 -0.86 8.04 0.47
C ASP A 56 -1.21 7.40 -0.88
N ASP A 57 -0.23 6.76 -1.52
CA ASP A 57 -0.41 6.09 -2.81
C ASP A 57 -1.30 4.83 -2.64
N LEU A 58 -2.48 4.82 -3.28
CA LEU A 58 -3.35 3.65 -3.29
C LEU A 58 -2.75 2.54 -4.16
N MET A 59 -2.16 1.54 -3.50
CA MET A 59 -1.56 0.39 -4.19
C MET A 59 -2.60 -0.67 -4.58
N GLY A 60 -3.64 -0.85 -3.75
CA GLY A 60 -4.66 -1.89 -3.97
C GLY A 60 -5.89 -1.74 -3.08
N SER A 61 -7.02 -2.30 -3.52
CA SER A 61 -8.28 -2.25 -2.79
C SER A 61 -9.05 -3.55 -2.96
N THR A 62 -9.70 -4.00 -1.89
CA THR A 62 -10.56 -5.18 -1.89
C THR A 62 -11.74 -4.99 -0.95
N LYS A 63 -12.68 -5.94 -0.96
CA LYS A 63 -13.73 -6.05 0.05
C LYS A 63 -13.69 -7.44 0.66
N THR A 64 -13.99 -7.54 1.95
CA THR A 64 -14.13 -8.84 2.59
C THR A 64 -15.27 -9.64 1.97
N ASP A 65 -15.07 -10.96 1.85
CA ASP A 65 -16.13 -11.91 1.49
C ASP A 65 -17.19 -12.01 2.61
N LEU A 66 -18.23 -12.84 2.41
CA LEU A 66 -19.28 -13.04 3.41
C LEU A 66 -18.79 -13.75 4.68
N GLN A 67 -17.61 -14.37 4.64
CA GLN A 67 -16.93 -14.98 5.77
C GLN A 67 -15.88 -14.02 6.37
N GLY A 68 -15.89 -12.74 6.01
CA GLY A 68 -14.99 -11.72 6.55
C GLY A 68 -13.56 -11.80 6.03
N ARG A 69 -13.25 -12.69 5.08
CA ARG A 69 -11.89 -12.89 4.55
C ARG A 69 -11.55 -11.83 3.52
N PHE A 70 -10.33 -11.32 3.56
CA PHE A 70 -9.78 -10.45 2.53
C PHE A 70 -8.38 -10.89 2.13
N GLU A 71 -8.00 -10.59 0.90
CA GLU A 71 -6.63 -10.60 0.40
C GLU A 71 -6.47 -9.39 -0.53
N VAL A 72 -5.42 -8.61 -0.32
CA VAL A 72 -5.10 -7.41 -1.10
C VAL A 72 -3.61 -7.35 -1.37
N SER A 73 -3.24 -6.99 -2.59
CA SER A 73 -1.86 -6.77 -3.00
C SER A 73 -1.79 -5.63 -3.99
N GLY A 74 -0.65 -4.95 -4.05
CA GLY A 74 -0.44 -3.83 -4.96
C GLY A 74 1.03 -3.51 -5.12
N HIS A 75 1.33 -2.52 -5.96
CA HIS A 75 2.68 -2.04 -6.21
C HIS A 75 2.68 -0.54 -6.53
N THR A 76 3.79 0.12 -6.24
CA THR A 76 4.12 1.47 -6.72
C THR A 76 5.60 1.52 -7.13
N SER A 77 6.05 2.62 -7.73
CA SER A 77 7.45 2.80 -8.14
C SER A 77 8.04 4.04 -7.47
N GLU A 78 9.00 3.81 -6.59
CA GLU A 78 9.58 4.85 -5.73
C GLU A 78 11.09 4.69 -5.61
N PHE A 79 11.77 5.78 -5.24
CA PHE A 79 13.21 5.75 -4.99
C PHE A 79 13.58 5.09 -3.67
N THR A 80 12.76 5.31 -2.65
CA THR A 80 12.92 4.76 -1.29
C THR A 80 12.18 3.45 -1.13
N PRO A 81 12.44 2.66 -0.07
CA PRO A 81 11.50 1.62 0.35
C PRO A 81 10.10 2.21 0.58
N ILE A 82 9.08 1.51 0.08
CA ILE A 82 7.68 1.80 0.37
C ILE A 82 7.39 1.58 1.86
N ASP A 83 6.40 2.26 2.43
CA ASP A 83 5.94 2.15 3.82
C ASP A 83 4.51 1.57 3.85
N PRO A 84 4.31 0.27 3.57
CA PRO A 84 2.99 -0.29 3.31
C PRO A 84 2.09 -0.30 4.54
N LYS A 85 0.82 0.09 4.37
CA LYS A 85 -0.22 0.02 5.43
C LYS A 85 -1.57 -0.44 4.90
N LEU A 86 -2.34 -1.09 5.76
CA LEU A 86 -3.75 -1.38 5.53
C LEU A 86 -4.63 -0.31 6.16
N ASN A 87 -5.62 0.17 5.41
CA ASN A 87 -6.75 0.92 5.94
C ASN A 87 -8.01 0.07 5.81
N ILE A 88 -8.70 -0.15 6.93
CA ILE A 88 -9.93 -0.93 7.04
C ILE A 88 -11.08 0.03 7.38
N TYR A 89 -12.11 0.06 6.53
CA TYR A 89 -13.23 0.99 6.64
C TYR A 89 -14.51 0.23 6.98
N HIS A 90 -15.07 0.47 8.18
CA HIS A 90 -16.15 -0.35 8.72
C HIS A 90 -17.17 0.43 9.55
N ASP A 91 -18.37 -0.13 9.66
CA ASP A 91 -19.47 0.41 10.47
C ASP A 91 -19.82 -0.49 11.66
N CYS A 92 -18.94 -1.44 12.01
CA CYS A 92 -19.14 -2.32 13.18
C CYS A 92 -19.39 -1.49 14.45
N ASN A 93 -20.54 -1.73 15.10
CA ASN A 93 -21.02 -1.00 16.27
C ASN A 93 -21.01 0.53 16.12
N ASP A 94 -21.20 1.06 14.90
CA ASP A 94 -21.05 2.49 14.64
C ASP A 94 -22.38 3.27 14.64
N GLY A 95 -23.51 2.57 14.52
CA GLY A 95 -24.85 3.17 14.50
C GLY A 95 -25.11 3.94 13.19
N VAL A 96 -25.95 4.97 13.26
CA VAL A 96 -26.24 5.86 12.12
C VAL A 96 -25.35 7.10 12.23
N LYS A 97 -24.08 6.95 11.88
CA LYS A 97 -23.13 8.06 11.82
C LYS A 97 -22.62 8.22 10.40
N PRO A 98 -22.39 9.46 9.93
CA PRO A 98 -21.83 9.67 8.61
C PRO A 98 -20.40 9.13 8.58
N CYS A 99 -19.96 8.58 7.44
CA CYS A 99 -18.58 8.11 7.23
C CYS A 99 -18.22 6.88 8.06
N GLN A 100 -17.25 6.09 7.56
CA GLN A 100 -16.88 4.83 8.18
C GLN A 100 -15.75 5.02 9.20
N ARG A 101 -15.70 4.17 10.22
CA ARG A 101 -14.54 4.06 11.12
C ARG A 101 -13.37 3.51 10.31
N LYS A 102 -12.19 4.11 10.47
CA LYS A 102 -10.95 3.74 9.78
C LYS A 102 -9.89 3.25 10.77
N VAL A 103 -9.56 1.97 10.65
CA VAL A 103 -8.44 1.34 11.38
C VAL A 103 -7.25 1.23 10.44
N THR A 104 -6.07 1.64 10.89
CA THR A 104 -4.82 1.54 10.14
C THR A 104 -3.88 0.53 10.77
N ILE A 105 -3.33 -0.38 9.95
CA ILE A 105 -2.35 -1.39 10.37
C ILE A 105 -1.12 -1.27 9.49
N LYS A 106 0.04 -0.96 10.09
CA LYS A 106 1.32 -0.90 9.36
C LYS A 106 1.80 -2.32 9.04
N ILE A 107 2.23 -2.53 7.80
CA ILE A 107 2.84 -3.78 7.35
C ILE A 107 4.36 -3.62 7.48
N PRO A 108 5.07 -4.53 8.17
CA PRO A 108 6.52 -4.42 8.30
C PRO A 108 7.26 -4.54 6.96
N ASP A 109 8.35 -3.79 6.80
CA ASP A 109 9.15 -3.70 5.56
C ASP A 109 9.64 -5.05 5.04
N ARG A 110 9.78 -6.06 5.92
CA ARG A 110 10.15 -7.42 5.51
C ARG A 110 9.18 -8.07 4.52
N TYR A 111 7.94 -7.58 4.43
CA TYR A 111 6.92 -8.03 3.47
C TYR A 111 6.97 -7.29 2.13
N ILE A 112 7.86 -6.31 1.98
CA ILE A 112 8.12 -5.67 0.70
C ILE A 112 8.84 -6.65 -0.23
N SER A 113 8.40 -6.66 -1.48
CA SER A 113 8.96 -7.45 -2.58
C SER A 113 9.40 -6.55 -3.71
N SER A 114 10.46 -6.94 -4.42
CA SER A 114 10.89 -6.25 -5.64
C SER A 114 9.98 -6.62 -6.81
N GLY A 115 9.61 -5.63 -7.62
CA GLY A 115 8.73 -5.81 -8.77
C GLY A 115 7.25 -5.69 -8.43
N LYS A 116 6.40 -5.96 -9.43
CA LYS A 116 4.94 -5.72 -9.39
C LYS A 116 4.15 -6.72 -8.55
N THR A 117 4.74 -7.86 -8.20
CA THR A 117 4.04 -8.97 -7.53
C THR A 117 4.61 -9.18 -6.15
N ALA A 118 3.73 -9.10 -5.14
CA ALA A 118 4.10 -9.37 -3.76
C ALA A 118 4.43 -10.87 -3.61
N GLN A 119 5.70 -11.17 -3.33
CA GLN A 119 6.18 -12.55 -3.11
C GLN A 119 5.92 -13.02 -1.67
N LYS A 120 5.66 -12.06 -0.78
CA LYS A 120 5.37 -12.29 0.64
C LYS A 120 4.04 -11.63 0.96
N ILE A 121 3.17 -12.38 1.64
CA ILE A 121 1.89 -11.88 2.10
C ILE A 121 1.95 -11.72 3.62
N TYR A 122 1.56 -10.54 4.10
CA TYR A 122 1.39 -10.27 5.51
C TYR A 122 0.10 -10.91 6.03
N GLU A 123 0.24 -11.86 6.96
CA GLU A 123 -0.90 -12.48 7.63
C GLU A 123 -1.38 -11.58 8.77
N ALA A 124 -2.41 -10.77 8.50
CA ALA A 124 -3.01 -9.87 9.49
C ALA A 124 -3.81 -10.63 10.57
N GLY A 125 -4.06 -11.93 10.36
CA GLY A 125 -4.81 -12.77 11.28
C GLY A 125 -6.29 -12.41 11.33
N THR A 126 -6.91 -12.66 12.49
CA THR A 126 -8.31 -12.30 12.76
C THR A 126 -8.38 -10.99 13.54
N ILE A 127 -9.10 -10.00 13.01
CA ILE A 127 -9.22 -8.66 13.60
C ILE A 127 -10.67 -8.45 14.06
N GLN A 128 -10.83 -8.14 15.35
CA GLN A 128 -12.13 -7.83 15.96
C GLN A 128 -12.43 -6.33 15.87
N LEU A 129 -13.38 -5.94 15.02
CA LEU A 129 -13.76 -4.54 14.73
C LEU A 129 -14.73 -3.93 15.75
N ALA A 130 -15.25 -4.73 16.69
CA ALA A 130 -16.15 -4.24 17.73
C ALA A 130 -15.48 -3.27 18.71
N GLY A 131 -14.16 -3.46 18.97
CA GLY A 131 -13.38 -2.58 19.83
C GLY A 131 -12.99 -1.27 19.14
N LYS A 132 -12.55 -0.28 19.93
CA LYS A 132 -11.95 0.96 19.42
C LYS A 132 -10.44 0.82 19.36
N PHE A 133 -9.85 1.01 18.19
CA PHE A 133 -8.40 0.90 18.02
C PHE A 133 -7.70 2.21 18.39
N PRO A 134 -6.51 2.17 19.00
CA PRO A 134 -5.67 3.35 19.15
C PRO A 134 -5.38 3.99 17.79
N GLY A 135 -5.55 5.31 17.68
CA GLY A 135 -5.34 6.03 16.42
C GLY A 135 -6.43 5.84 15.36
N GLU A 136 -7.53 5.16 15.69
CA GLU A 136 -8.68 5.03 14.80
C GLU A 136 -9.29 6.39 14.46
N THR A 137 -9.58 6.59 13.19
CA THR A 137 -10.17 7.83 12.65
C THR A 137 -11.49 7.54 11.96
N ARG A 138 -12.06 8.54 11.27
CA ARG A 138 -13.26 8.39 10.45
C ARG A 138 -13.00 8.98 9.08
N ASP A 139 -13.50 8.31 8.04
CA ASP A 139 -13.21 8.67 6.65
C ASP A 139 -14.48 8.55 5.79
N CYS A 140 -14.75 9.61 5.04
CA CYS A 140 -15.94 9.75 4.19
C CYS A 140 -15.61 9.54 2.70
N LEU A 141 -14.32 9.56 2.35
CA LEU A 141 -13.82 9.64 0.98
C LEU A 141 -12.76 8.56 0.78
N HIS A 142 -13.21 7.30 0.78
CA HIS A 142 -12.38 6.15 0.48
C HIS A 142 -12.84 5.46 -0.81
#